data_AF-A0A3M2MAX7-F1
#
_entry.id   AF-A0A3M2MAX7-F1
#
_cell.length_a   1.000
_cell.length_b   1.000
_cell.length_c   1.000
_cell.angle_alpha   90.00
_cell.angle_beta   90.00
_cell.angle_gamma   90.00
#
_symmetry.space_group_name_H-M   'P 1'
#
loop_
_entity.id
_entity.type
_entity.pdbx_description
1 polymer ?
#
loop_
_entity_poly.entity_id
_entity_poly.type
_entity_poly.pdbx_seq_one_letter_code
_entity_poly.pdbx_strand_id
1 'polypeptide(L)'
;MKLRFLGIIPNTPVDDSPTIWLDDDTGDLLIQSYRATEDEVKACQEIGSIPGHSTDVPDHETIIRLPAVMLKYIPRPEGSNGEAPRA
;
A
#
# COMPACT_ATOMS: atom_id res chain seq x y z
N MET A 1 -16.16 -7.92 -9.92
CA MET A 1 -14.72 -7.61 -9.87
C MET A 1 -14.29 -7.15 -11.24
N LYS A 2 -14.17 -5.84 -11.40
CA LYS A 2 -13.78 -5.18 -12.63
C LYS A 2 -12.47 -4.44 -12.37
N LEU A 3 -11.36 -5.14 -12.60
CA LEU A 3 -10.04 -4.60 -12.33
C LEU A 3 -9.60 -3.67 -13.46
N ARG A 4 -9.28 -2.43 -13.09
CA ARG A 4 -8.65 -1.44 -13.96
C ARG A 4 -7.19 -1.25 -13.56
N PHE A 5 -6.31 -1.44 -14.53
CA PHE A 5 -4.88 -1.18 -14.35
C PHE A 5 -4.64 0.32 -14.11
N LEU A 6 -3.93 0.65 -13.03
CA LEU A 6 -3.57 2.03 -12.68
C LEU A 6 -2.12 2.34 -13.04
N GLY A 7 -1.20 1.41 -12.87
CA GLY A 7 0.19 1.62 -13.22
C GLY A 7 1.14 0.51 -12.76
N ILE A 8 2.33 0.55 -13.36
CA ILE A 8 3.49 -0.27 -13.03
C ILE A 8 4.68 0.66 -12.79
N ILE A 9 5.65 0.21 -11.99
CA ILE A 9 6.88 0.97 -11.76
C ILE A 9 7.58 1.24 -13.10
N PRO A 10 7.96 2.51 -13.39
CA PRO A 10 8.44 2.87 -14.73
C PRO A 10 9.86 2.39 -15.05
N ASN A 11 10.56 1.75 -14.11
CA ASN A 11 12.01 1.57 -14.21
C ASN A 11 12.50 0.26 -13.58
N THR A 12 12.07 -0.89 -14.10
CA THR A 12 12.59 -2.19 -13.62
C THR A 12 12.96 -3.19 -14.73
N PRO A 13 13.95 -4.07 -14.46
CA PRO A 13 14.11 -5.34 -15.16
C PRO A 13 12.89 -6.25 -14.93
N VAL A 14 12.74 -7.24 -15.80
CA VAL A 14 11.52 -8.04 -16.03
C VAL A 14 10.86 -8.65 -14.78
N ASP A 15 11.60 -8.90 -13.70
CA ASP A 15 11.13 -9.72 -12.57
C ASP A 15 10.57 -8.94 -11.35
N ASP A 16 10.83 -7.63 -11.24
CA ASP A 16 10.43 -6.83 -10.06
C ASP A 16 9.46 -5.72 -10.45
N SER A 17 8.19 -6.08 -10.64
CA SER A 17 7.18 -5.19 -11.23
C SER A 17 6.05 -4.81 -10.26
N PRO A 18 6.31 -3.93 -9.26
CA PRO A 18 5.25 -3.28 -8.49
C PRO A 18 4.13 -2.76 -9.39
N THR A 19 2.90 -3.22 -9.14
CA THR A 19 1.75 -2.97 -9.98
C THR A 19 0.51 -2.70 -9.14
N ILE A 20 -0.32 -1.77 -9.59
CA ILE A 20 -1.55 -1.36 -8.91
C ILE A 20 -2.74 -1.53 -9.84
N TRP A 21 -3.80 -2.16 -9.34
CA TRP A 21 -5.11 -2.24 -9.95
C TRP A 21 -6.16 -1.64 -9.02
N LEU A 22 -7.23 -1.13 -9.61
CA LEU A 22 -8.45 -0.69 -8.91
C LEU A 22 -9.58 -1.65 -9.25
N ASP A 23 -10.31 -2.14 -8.26
CA ASP A 23 -11.62 -2.73 -8.52
C ASP A 23 -12.65 -1.61 -8.67
N ASP A 24 -13.15 -1.37 -9.88
CA ASP A 24 -14.16 -0.33 -10.14
C ASP A 24 -15.50 -0.63 -9.43
N ASP A 25 -15.74 -1.87 -8.99
CA ASP A 25 -16.97 -2.24 -8.29
C ASP A 25 -16.97 -1.79 -6.82
N THR A 26 -15.82 -1.84 -6.15
CA THR A 26 -15.70 -1.54 -4.70
C THR A 26 -14.89 -0.29 -4.39
N GLY A 27 -14.03 0.14 -5.33
CA GLY A 27 -13.02 1.17 -5.10
C GLY A 27 -11.75 0.66 -4.41
N ASP A 28 -11.64 -0.64 -4.16
CA ASP A 28 -10.47 -1.23 -3.51
C ASP A 28 -9.25 -1.26 -4.43
N LEU A 29 -8.07 -1.08 -3.84
CA LEU A 29 -6.79 -1.22 -4.54
C LEU A 29 -6.20 -2.60 -4.30
N LEU A 30 -5.89 -3.29 -5.40
CA LEU A 30 -5.06 -4.49 -5.38
C LEU A 30 -3.63 -4.06 -5.72
N ILE A 31 -2.68 -4.38 -4.85
CA ILE A 31 -1.29 -3.92 -4.97
C ILE A 31 -0.35 -5.12 -4.91
N GLN A 32 0.41 -5.34 -5.98
CA GLN A 32 1.57 -6.21 -5.99
C GLN A 32 2.81 -5.34 -5.74
N SER A 33 3.61 -5.67 -4.72
CA SER A 33 4.87 -4.99 -4.43
C SER A 33 5.80 -5.88 -3.60
N TYR A 34 6.92 -5.34 -3.14
CA TYR A 34 7.91 -6.05 -2.33
C TYR A 34 7.38 -6.33 -0.92
N ARG A 35 7.65 -7.51 -0.38
CA ARG A 35 7.40 -7.82 1.03
C ARG A 35 8.37 -7.01 1.91
N ALA A 36 7.88 -6.44 3.00
CA ALA A 36 8.72 -5.76 3.99
C ALA A 36 9.67 -6.76 4.68
N THR A 37 10.84 -6.28 5.07
CA THR A 37 11.79 -7.10 5.85
C THR A 37 11.30 -7.27 7.29
N GLU A 38 11.84 -8.24 8.02
CA GLU A 38 11.48 -8.46 9.43
C GLU A 38 11.74 -7.21 10.31
N ASP A 39 12.79 -6.44 9.97
CA ASP A 39 13.13 -5.20 10.67
C ASP A 39 12.08 -4.09 10.43
N GLU A 40 11.64 -3.94 9.18
CA GLU A 40 10.57 -3.00 8.84
C GLU A 40 9.24 -3.38 9.46
N VAL A 41 8.91 -4.68 9.47
CA VAL A 41 7.70 -5.17 10.14
C VAL A 41 7.76 -4.79 11.60
N LYS A 42 8.84 -5.11 12.32
CA LYS A 42 9.00 -4.74 13.73
C LYS A 42 8.86 -3.24 13.96
N ALA A 43 9.51 -2.41 13.14
CA ALA A 43 9.39 -0.96 13.25
C ALA A 43 7.94 -0.47 13.08
N CYS A 44 7.18 -1.05 12.14
CA CYS A 44 5.74 -0.76 12.01
C CYS A 44 4.94 -1.20 13.24
N GLN A 45 5.27 -2.36 13.82
CA GLN A 45 4.61 -2.87 15.02
C GLN A 45 4.91 -2.02 16.26
N GLU A 46 6.12 -1.49 16.39
CA GLU A 46 6.55 -0.62 17.50
C GLU A 46 5.86 0.75 17.47
N ILE A 47 5.68 1.33 16.28
CA ILE A 47 4.89 2.55 16.11
C ILE A 47 3.42 2.28 16.48
N GLY A 48 2.97 1.06 16.21
CA GLY A 48 1.66 0.57 16.55
C GLY A 48 0.56 1.07 15.62
N SER A 49 -0.62 0.48 15.79
CA SER A 49 -1.87 0.97 15.20
C SER A 49 -2.59 1.90 16.19
N ILE A 50 -3.80 2.32 15.85
CA ILE A 50 -4.67 3.07 16.76
C ILE A 50 -4.79 2.39 18.15
N PRO A 51 -4.88 3.16 19.25
CA PRO A 51 -4.95 2.60 20.59
C PRO A 51 -6.05 1.54 20.74
N GLY A 52 -5.70 0.37 21.30
CA GLY A 52 -6.63 -0.74 21.52
C GLY A 52 -6.64 -1.81 20.43
N HIS A 53 -5.82 -1.68 19.38
CA HIS A 53 -5.63 -2.71 18.36
C HIS A 53 -4.31 -3.46 18.54
N SER A 54 -4.31 -4.76 18.21
CA SER A 54 -3.07 -5.53 18.16
C SER A 54 -2.12 -4.92 17.13
N THR A 55 -0.83 -4.97 17.42
CA THR A 55 0.23 -4.60 16.48
C THR A 55 0.72 -5.80 15.67
N ASP A 56 0.21 -7.01 15.96
CA ASP A 56 0.52 -8.21 15.18
C ASP A 56 -0.14 -8.18 13.80
N VAL A 57 0.61 -8.62 12.78
CA VAL A 57 0.11 -8.80 11.42
C VAL A 57 -0.46 -10.22 11.31
N PRO A 58 -1.78 -10.41 11.10
CA PRO A 58 -2.39 -11.72 10.92
C PRO A 58 -1.82 -12.48 9.70
N ASP A 59 -1.97 -13.81 9.68
CA ASP A 59 -1.44 -14.67 8.60
C ASP A 59 -1.97 -14.33 7.19
N HIS A 60 -3.15 -13.72 7.10
CA HIS A 60 -3.77 -13.31 5.83
C HIS A 60 -3.42 -11.88 5.41
N GLU A 61 -2.63 -11.17 6.22
CA GLU A 61 -2.17 -9.81 5.96
C GLU A 61 -0.65 -9.80 5.74
N THR A 62 -0.15 -8.78 5.06
CA THR A 62 1.28 -8.62 4.88
C THR A 62 1.64 -7.14 4.73
N ILE A 63 2.74 -6.73 5.35
CA ILE A 63 3.30 -5.40 5.13
C ILE A 63 4.09 -5.45 3.83
N ILE A 64 3.68 -4.62 2.88
CA ILE A 64 4.38 -4.43 1.61
C ILE A 64 5.09 -3.09 1.59
N ARG A 65 6.31 -3.08 1.05
CA ARG A 65 7.00 -1.85 0.70
C ARG A 65 6.55 -1.42 -0.68
N LEU A 66 5.81 -0.33 -0.77
CA LEU A 66 5.43 0.28 -2.05
C LEU A 66 6.44 1.38 -2.43
N PRO A 67 7.11 1.31 -3.59
CA PRO A 67 8.04 2.36 -4.01
C PRO A 67 7.36 3.72 -4.11
N ALA A 68 8.02 4.77 -3.63
CA ALA A 68 7.45 6.13 -3.61
C ALA A 68 7.01 6.61 -5.00
N VAL A 69 7.68 6.18 -6.07
CA VAL A 69 7.32 6.49 -7.46
C VAL A 69 5.96 5.93 -7.89
N MET A 70 5.42 4.93 -7.18
CA MET A 70 4.11 4.33 -7.43
C MET A 70 2.97 5.13 -6.79
N LEU A 71 3.25 5.99 -5.80
CA LEU A 71 2.23 6.78 -5.10
C LEU A 71 1.43 7.68 -6.05
N LYS A 72 2.02 8.08 -7.18
CA LYS A 72 1.35 8.86 -8.24
C LYS A 72 0.17 8.12 -8.89
N TYR A 73 0.13 6.79 -8.79
CA TYR A 73 -0.95 5.97 -9.33
C TYR A 73 -2.06 5.71 -8.30
N ILE A 74 -1.85 6.02 -7.02
CA ILE A 74 -2.89 5.89 -5.99
C ILE A 74 -3.90 7.03 -6.17
N PRO A 75 -5.19 6.72 -6.43
CA PRO A 75 -6.22 7.75 -6.54
C PRO A 75 -6.32 8.54 -5.23
N ARG A 76 -6.33 9.87 -5.32
CA ARG A 76 -6.62 10.72 -4.16
C ARG A 76 -8.13 10.90 -4.04
N PRO A 77 -8.72 10.79 -2.84
CA PRO A 77 -10.13 11.13 -2.65
C PRO A 77 -10.34 12.59 -3.03
N GLU A 78 -11.38 12.87 -3.83
CA GLU A 78 -11.73 14.24 -4.17
C GLU A 78 -12.04 15.03 -2.89
N GLY A 79 -11.23 16.05 -2.60
CA GLY A 79 -11.40 16.93 -1.43
C GLY A 79 -10.28 16.90 -0.39
N SER A 80 -9.30 15.99 -0.47
CA SER A 80 -8.19 15.98 0.50
C SER A 80 -7.08 16.95 0.09
N ASN A 81 -7.24 18.21 0.49
CA ASN A 81 -6.19 19.21 0.43
C ASN A 81 -5.13 18.93 1.52
N GLY A 82 -4.37 17.84 1.37
CA GLY A 82 -3.04 17.64 1.96
C GLY A 82 -2.89 17.72 3.48
N GLU A 83 -3.96 17.67 4.28
CA GLU A 83 -3.84 17.72 5.73
C GLU A 83 -3.85 16.30 6.30
N ALA A 84 -2.64 15.78 6.55
CA ALA A 84 -2.48 14.57 7.35
C ALA A 84 -3.10 14.79 8.73
N PRO A 85 -3.81 13.81 9.32
CA PRO A 85 -4.33 13.94 10.67
C PRO A 85 -3.16 14.20 11.61
N ARG A 86 -3.16 15.38 12.24
CA ARG A 86 -2.25 15.69 13.35
C ARG A 86 -2.75 14.89 14.55
N ALA A 87 -1.94 13.92 14.97
CA ALA A 87 -2.02 13.33 16.30
C ALA A 87 -1.58 14.35 17.36
#